data_AF-A0A2E7BFR0-F1
#
_entry.id   AF-A0A2E7BFR0-F1
#
_cell.length_a   1.000
_cell.length_b   1.000
_cell.length_c   1.000
_cell.angle_alpha   90.00
_cell.angle_beta   90.00
_cell.angle_gamma   90.00
#
_symmetry.space_group_name_H-M   'P 1'
#
loop_
_entity.id
_entity.type
_entity.pdbx_description
1 polymer ?
#
loop_
_entity_poly.entity_id
_entity_poly.type
_entity_poly.pdbx_seq_one_letter_code
_entity_poly.pdbx_strand_id
1 'polypeptide(L)'
;MNHSFNYVAVERIARWVTVLGTLLVSVPLPVAAQAASGQTVRSVAITVEETVGIRRNFYPVNVRVPFPPGVLDQFGQTRLVAVEDGAEVAAQSTVISYWPDGSIQWLQVDSNISMGPEETRSLRLEYGPVVALGENGSRGLTLIEEIGAVQVGRVRFGKNGFPLVRSVAYRQEVIAPGSNGFVVTDTSGIAYELGGADVSFEVVRRGPVYVELSYSGRVMLPDGVPLPFALTIEMPNSKSWVKATAVVEDQNNRLRGLEFHSPLALGPHPWVWDFGTDRWTYGVLRNEDGSVTLQNDITVKGEAKWWVNTGSVGQERSYETSGSTTPVLPGWGHLQGNAEVVAFAVDRFATIAGSHRIAINGSGLVSFQVEPAEPASRHKLTVYQHFVSNPVQIGAATSPPSMLQPLVARVDPQQYAASGVTESLDR
;
A
#
# COMPACT_ATOMS: atom_id res chain seq x y z
N MET A 1 -27.67 0.08 -48.89
CA MET A 1 -29.06 0.47 -48.57
C MET A 1 -28.99 1.70 -47.68
N ASN A 2 -29.22 2.86 -48.30
CA ASN A 2 -29.30 4.16 -47.65
C ASN A 2 -30.58 4.26 -46.84
N HIS A 3 -30.55 4.94 -45.69
CA HIS A 3 -31.61 5.88 -45.34
C HIS A 3 -31.08 6.98 -44.43
N SER A 4 -30.87 8.13 -45.05
CA SER A 4 -30.75 9.46 -44.46
C SER A 4 -32.13 9.94 -44.02
N PHE A 5 -32.24 10.63 -42.89
CA PHE A 5 -33.44 11.41 -42.53
C PHE A 5 -33.10 12.90 -42.46
N ASN A 6 -33.96 13.66 -43.13
CA ASN A 6 -33.84 15.06 -43.48
C ASN A 6 -34.29 16.01 -42.36
N TYR A 7 -33.66 17.19 -42.38
CA TYR A 7 -34.13 18.46 -41.82
C TYR A 7 -35.50 18.87 -42.34
N VAL A 8 -36.34 19.47 -41.48
CA VAL A 8 -37.30 20.53 -41.86
C VAL A 8 -37.37 21.57 -40.74
N ALA A 9 -37.11 22.82 -41.09
CA ALA A 9 -37.35 24.03 -40.30
C ALA A 9 -38.74 24.59 -40.62
N VAL A 10 -39.44 25.19 -39.64
CA VAL A 10 -40.57 26.10 -39.90
C VAL A 10 -40.52 27.32 -38.98
N GLU A 11 -40.90 28.43 -39.60
CA GLU A 11 -40.80 29.86 -39.34
C GLU A 11 -41.38 30.50 -38.07
N ARG A 12 -40.83 31.71 -37.88
CA ARG A 12 -41.22 32.89 -37.07
C ARG A 12 -42.72 33.22 -37.00
N ILE A 13 -43.17 33.68 -35.83
CA ILE A 13 -44.23 34.70 -35.68
C ILE A 13 -43.75 35.78 -34.70
N ALA A 14 -43.74 37.02 -35.18
CA ALA A 14 -43.53 38.23 -34.39
C ALA A 14 -44.87 38.75 -33.86
N ARG A 15 -44.92 39.20 -32.60
CA ARG A 15 -45.98 40.07 -32.09
C ARG A 15 -45.39 41.21 -31.26
N TRP A 16 -45.85 42.41 -31.61
CA TRP A 16 -45.62 43.69 -30.95
C TRP A 16 -46.42 43.78 -29.64
N VAL A 17 -45.80 44.30 -28.57
CA VAL A 17 -46.53 44.91 -27.45
C VAL A 17 -45.78 46.17 -27.01
N THR A 18 -46.53 47.26 -26.95
CA THR A 18 -46.12 48.62 -26.61
C THR A 18 -45.91 48.81 -25.09
N VAL A 19 -44.98 49.71 -24.81
CA VAL A 19 -44.45 50.21 -23.52
C VAL A 19 -45.53 50.73 -22.55
N LEU A 20 -45.31 50.49 -21.25
CA LEU A 20 -45.74 51.38 -20.17
C LEU A 20 -44.60 51.50 -19.16
N GLY A 21 -44.04 52.71 -19.07
CA GLY A 21 -42.89 53.03 -18.25
C GLY A 21 -43.26 53.27 -16.80
N THR A 22 -42.41 52.76 -15.90
CA THR A 22 -42.42 53.09 -14.47
C THR A 22 -41.03 53.58 -14.11
N LEU A 23 -40.90 54.86 -13.74
CA LEU A 23 -39.68 55.40 -13.15
C LEU A 23 -39.48 54.77 -11.77
N LEU A 24 -38.40 53.99 -11.61
CA LEU A 24 -37.87 53.60 -10.30
C LEU A 24 -36.71 54.55 -9.96
N VAL A 25 -36.91 55.38 -8.94
CA VAL A 25 -35.84 56.16 -8.30
C VAL A 25 -35.02 55.19 -7.45
N SER A 26 -33.83 54.84 -7.94
CA SER A 26 -32.85 54.03 -7.20
C SER A 26 -32.11 54.90 -6.18
N VAL A 27 -32.40 54.70 -4.89
CA VAL A 27 -31.59 55.22 -3.79
C VAL A 27 -30.36 54.31 -3.64
N PRO A 28 -29.12 54.80 -3.72
CA PRO A 28 -27.95 53.97 -3.50
C PRO A 28 -27.83 53.66 -1.99
N LEU A 29 -27.99 52.39 -1.63
CA LEU A 29 -27.56 51.90 -0.32
C LEU A 29 -26.02 51.94 -0.29
N PRO A 30 -25.39 52.48 0.77
CA PRO A 30 -23.95 52.36 0.92
C PRO A 30 -23.62 50.88 1.12
N VAL A 31 -22.98 50.28 0.11
CA VAL A 31 -22.30 49.00 0.28
C VAL A 31 -21.17 49.26 1.27
N ALA A 32 -21.39 48.87 2.53
CA ALA A 32 -20.32 48.77 3.50
C ALA A 32 -19.31 47.77 2.92
N ALA A 33 -18.16 48.29 2.47
CA ALA A 33 -17.00 47.47 2.15
C ALA A 33 -16.61 46.73 3.43
N GLN A 34 -17.07 45.49 3.57
CA GLN A 34 -16.49 44.56 4.51
C GLN A 34 -15.04 44.40 4.09
N ALA A 35 -14.15 44.99 4.89
CA ALA A 35 -12.74 44.73 4.82
C ALA A 35 -12.56 43.21 4.82
N ALA A 36 -12.09 42.66 3.70
CA ALA A 36 -11.56 41.32 3.64
C ALA A 36 -10.37 41.29 4.60
N SER A 37 -10.62 40.94 5.86
CA SER A 37 -9.56 40.57 6.79
C SER A 37 -8.77 39.45 6.12
N GLY A 38 -7.51 39.72 5.79
CA GLY A 38 -6.66 38.84 5.00
C GLY A 38 -6.65 37.42 5.55
N GLN A 39 -7.43 36.52 4.94
CA GLN A 39 -7.33 35.10 5.19
C GLN A 39 -6.04 34.64 4.51
N THR A 40 -4.99 34.51 5.29
CA THR A 40 -3.66 34.13 4.81
C THR A 40 -3.60 32.63 4.54
N VAL A 41 -3.09 32.27 3.36
CA VAL A 41 -2.67 30.89 3.08
C VAL A 41 -1.53 30.56 4.04
N ARG A 42 -1.73 29.55 4.87
CA ARG A 42 -0.69 28.99 5.75
C ARG A 42 -0.10 27.76 5.10
N SER A 43 1.05 27.31 5.57
CA SER A 43 1.69 26.16 4.97
C SER A 43 2.60 25.37 5.90
N VAL A 44 2.71 24.08 5.64
CA VAL A 44 3.66 23.16 6.30
C VAL A 44 4.70 22.71 5.28
N ALA A 45 5.99 22.83 5.62
CA ALA A 45 7.08 22.34 4.78
C ALA A 45 7.23 20.82 4.90
N ILE A 46 7.46 20.16 3.76
CA ILE A 46 7.64 18.72 3.65
C ILE A 46 8.86 18.46 2.76
N THR A 47 9.76 17.59 3.20
CA THR A 47 10.92 17.16 2.41
C THR A 47 10.74 15.70 2.02
N VAL A 48 11.01 15.36 0.78
CA VAL A 48 10.98 13.97 0.27
C VAL A 48 12.37 13.62 -0.26
N GLU A 49 12.91 12.49 0.17
CA GLU A 49 14.28 12.05 -0.13
C GLU A 49 14.29 10.64 -0.73
N GLU A 50 15.06 10.48 -1.81
CA GLU A 50 15.45 9.18 -2.36
C GLU A 50 16.78 8.76 -1.75
N THR A 51 16.84 7.62 -1.06
CA THR A 51 17.97 7.28 -0.18
C THR A 51 18.83 6.11 -0.65
N VAL A 52 18.51 5.52 -1.81
CA VAL A 52 19.14 4.26 -2.26
C VAL A 52 19.73 4.32 -3.66
N GLY A 53 19.73 5.48 -4.30
CA GLY A 53 20.36 5.70 -5.60
C GLY A 53 19.58 5.12 -6.78
N ILE A 54 18.25 5.00 -6.67
CA ILE A 54 17.42 4.51 -7.78
C ILE A 54 16.42 5.56 -8.25
N ARG A 55 16.22 5.65 -9.57
CA ARG A 55 15.19 6.52 -10.14
C ARG A 55 13.80 6.03 -9.75
N ARG A 56 12.98 6.94 -9.24
CA ARG A 56 11.58 6.73 -8.84
C ARG A 56 10.66 7.42 -9.84
N ASN A 57 9.76 6.65 -10.46
CA ASN A 57 8.76 7.20 -11.37
C ASN A 57 7.38 7.09 -10.74
N PHE A 58 6.70 8.22 -10.54
CA PHE A 58 5.38 8.32 -9.92
C PHE A 58 5.31 7.45 -8.66
N TYR A 59 6.30 7.58 -7.77
CA TYR A 59 6.41 6.74 -6.59
C TYR A 59 5.42 7.20 -5.52
N PRO A 60 4.70 6.27 -4.87
CA PRO A 60 3.72 6.65 -3.85
C PRO A 60 4.43 7.20 -2.61
N VAL A 61 4.07 8.41 -2.22
CA VAL A 61 4.58 9.09 -1.02
C VAL A 61 3.42 9.32 -0.08
N ASN A 62 3.58 8.84 1.15
CA ASN A 62 2.62 8.93 2.22
C ASN A 62 3.22 9.80 3.34
N VAL A 63 2.53 10.88 3.72
CA VAL A 63 2.99 11.77 4.80
C VAL A 63 1.84 12.09 5.76
N ARG A 64 2.12 11.96 7.06
CA ARG A 64 1.21 12.36 8.14
C ARG A 64 1.59 13.73 8.63
N VAL A 65 0.68 14.68 8.51
CA VAL A 65 0.89 16.08 8.92
C VAL A 65 0.05 16.38 10.15
N PRO A 66 0.66 16.76 11.28
CA PRO A 66 -0.10 17.19 12.44
C PRO A 66 -0.50 18.66 12.34
N PHE A 67 -1.62 19.00 12.97
CA PHE A 67 -2.08 20.37 13.11
C PHE A 67 -2.39 20.70 14.58
N PRO A 68 -2.12 21.94 15.04
CA PRO A 68 -2.53 22.37 16.37
C PRO A 68 -4.05 22.47 16.50
N PRO A 69 -4.60 22.42 17.73
CA PRO A 69 -6.03 22.65 17.97
C PRO A 69 -6.53 23.97 17.36
N GLY A 70 -7.70 23.94 16.73
CA GLY A 70 -8.35 25.08 16.09
C GLY A 70 -7.70 25.61 14.82
N VAL A 71 -6.68 24.93 14.27
CA VAL A 71 -5.92 25.43 13.11
C VAL A 71 -6.53 25.00 11.78
N LEU A 72 -6.98 23.75 11.67
CA LEU A 72 -7.54 23.19 10.43
C LEU A 72 -8.88 22.50 10.72
N ASP A 73 -9.97 23.10 10.28
CA ASP A 73 -11.31 22.56 10.53
C ASP A 73 -11.75 21.58 9.45
N GLN A 74 -11.29 21.75 8.21
CA GLN A 74 -11.71 20.97 7.05
C GLN A 74 -10.53 20.60 6.16
N PHE A 75 -10.40 19.32 5.79
CA PHE A 75 -9.35 18.88 4.87
C PHE A 75 -9.52 19.41 3.44
N GLY A 76 -10.76 19.78 3.06
CA GLY A 76 -11.11 20.38 1.77
C GLY A 76 -10.42 21.73 1.50
N GLN A 77 -9.71 22.25 2.47
CA GLN A 77 -8.98 23.51 2.44
C GLN A 77 -7.47 23.27 2.41
N THR A 78 -7.03 22.24 1.67
CA THR A 78 -5.62 21.86 1.56
C THR A 78 -5.23 21.56 0.12
N ARG A 79 -3.97 21.86 -0.22
CA ARG A 79 -3.34 21.44 -1.48
C ARG A 79 -1.84 21.26 -1.29
N LEU A 80 -1.26 20.33 -2.05
CA LEU A 80 0.17 20.08 -2.04
C LEU A 80 0.82 20.79 -3.22
N VAL A 81 1.88 21.56 -2.98
CA VAL A 81 2.61 22.28 -4.03
C VAL A 81 4.10 21.94 -3.99
N ALA A 82 4.74 21.86 -5.15
CA ALA A 82 6.19 21.78 -5.25
C ALA A 82 6.79 23.18 -4.99
N VAL A 83 7.88 23.24 -4.23
CA VAL A 83 8.52 24.53 -3.88
C VAL A 83 9.30 25.10 -5.06
N GLU A 84 9.84 24.24 -5.92
CA GLU A 84 10.74 24.60 -7.03
C GLU A 84 10.08 25.50 -8.07
N ASP A 85 8.86 25.16 -8.49
CA ASP A 85 8.11 25.81 -9.57
C ASP A 85 6.74 26.33 -9.13
N GLY A 86 6.33 26.07 -7.88
CA GLY A 86 5.00 26.40 -7.38
C GLY A 86 3.88 25.56 -7.98
N ALA A 87 4.21 24.50 -8.73
CA ALA A 87 3.22 23.67 -9.38
C ALA A 87 2.45 22.84 -8.33
N GLU A 88 1.16 22.68 -8.57
CA GLU A 88 0.33 21.83 -7.75
C GLU A 88 0.66 20.35 -8.00
N VAL A 89 0.80 19.60 -6.91
CA VAL A 89 1.04 18.15 -6.93
C VAL A 89 -0.27 17.47 -6.59
N ALA A 90 -0.79 16.65 -7.49
CA ALA A 90 -2.00 15.89 -7.25
C ALA A 90 -1.86 15.04 -5.98
N ALA A 91 -2.76 15.27 -5.03
CA ALA A 91 -2.72 14.66 -3.72
C ALA A 91 -4.12 14.30 -3.23
N GLN A 92 -4.19 13.19 -2.51
CA GLN A 92 -5.36 12.74 -1.78
C GLN A 92 -5.13 13.01 -0.29
N SER A 93 -6.15 13.48 0.41
CA SER A 93 -6.08 13.69 1.87
C SER A 93 -7.10 12.85 2.61
N THR A 94 -6.72 12.31 3.77
CA THR A 94 -7.61 11.55 4.66
C THR A 94 -7.40 12.02 6.09
N VAL A 95 -8.48 12.36 6.81
CA VAL A 95 -8.38 12.72 8.23
C VAL A 95 -8.18 11.46 9.06
N ILE A 96 -7.14 11.44 9.88
CA ILE A 96 -6.82 10.30 10.75
C ILE A 96 -7.45 10.48 12.14
N SER A 97 -7.43 11.70 12.68
CA SER A 97 -8.02 12.00 13.98
C SER A 97 -8.34 13.47 14.14
N TYR A 98 -9.14 13.77 15.16
CA TYR A 98 -9.59 15.09 15.56
C TYR A 98 -9.17 15.41 16.99
N TRP A 99 -8.99 16.69 17.28
CA TRP A 99 -8.93 17.21 18.63
C TRP A 99 -10.33 17.26 19.28
N PRO A 100 -10.42 17.40 20.62
CA PRO A 100 -11.71 17.54 21.30
C PRO A 100 -12.58 18.73 20.84
N ASP A 101 -11.96 19.77 20.28
CA ASP A 101 -12.65 20.93 19.70
C ASP A 101 -13.22 20.67 18.29
N GLY A 102 -12.99 19.48 17.73
CA GLY A 102 -13.43 19.07 16.40
C GLY A 102 -12.49 19.45 15.26
N SER A 103 -11.39 20.17 15.54
CA SER A 103 -10.38 20.47 14.53
C SER A 103 -9.54 19.23 14.19
N ILE A 104 -9.00 19.18 12.98
CA ILE A 104 -8.18 18.06 12.51
C ILE A 104 -6.87 18.05 13.29
N GLN A 105 -6.55 16.90 13.90
CA GLN A 105 -5.28 16.68 14.59
C GLN A 105 -4.23 16.09 13.65
N TRP A 106 -4.59 15.05 12.90
CA TRP A 106 -3.69 14.37 11.97
C TRP A 106 -4.34 14.24 10.59
N LEU A 107 -3.64 14.71 9.57
CA LEU A 107 -4.02 14.57 8.17
C LEU A 107 -3.02 13.65 7.45
N GLN A 108 -3.51 12.59 6.82
CA GLN A 108 -2.76 11.85 5.82
C GLN A 108 -2.78 12.62 4.50
N VAL A 109 -1.63 12.76 3.86
CA VAL A 109 -1.50 13.25 2.48
C VAL A 109 -0.76 12.22 1.65
N ASP A 110 -1.40 11.77 0.58
CA ASP A 110 -0.91 10.74 -0.33
C ASP A 110 -0.74 11.33 -1.73
N SER A 111 0.45 11.17 -2.31
CA SER A 111 0.77 11.71 -3.64
C SER A 111 1.69 10.75 -4.41
N ASN A 112 1.86 10.98 -5.70
CA ASN A 112 2.87 10.28 -6.50
C ASN A 112 3.96 11.25 -6.95
N ILE A 113 5.21 10.93 -6.64
CA ILE A 113 6.34 11.82 -6.90
C ILE A 113 7.38 11.09 -7.74
N SER A 114 7.87 11.75 -8.78
CA SER A 114 9.03 11.28 -9.53
C SER A 114 10.30 11.93 -8.99
N MET A 115 11.35 11.13 -8.81
CA MET A 115 12.63 11.54 -8.26
C MET A 115 13.77 10.81 -9.00
N GLY A 116 14.86 11.52 -9.26
CA GLY A 116 16.14 10.96 -9.63
C GLY A 116 16.81 10.21 -8.47
N PRO A 117 17.87 9.43 -8.77
CA PRO A 117 18.72 8.82 -7.74
C PRO A 117 19.23 9.87 -6.74
N GLU A 118 19.13 9.59 -5.44
CA GLU A 118 19.64 10.46 -4.36
C GLU A 118 19.04 11.88 -4.35
N GLU A 119 17.95 12.12 -5.09
CA GLU A 119 17.32 13.42 -5.16
C GLU A 119 16.64 13.75 -3.82
N THR A 120 16.65 15.03 -3.45
CA THR A 120 15.83 15.58 -2.37
C THR A 120 14.92 16.65 -2.96
N ARG A 121 13.63 16.56 -2.66
CA ARG A 121 12.61 17.47 -3.15
C ARG A 121 11.86 18.15 -2.01
N SER A 122 11.65 19.45 -2.13
CA SER A 122 10.87 20.24 -1.18
C SER A 122 9.44 20.46 -1.68
N LEU A 123 8.48 20.13 -0.83
CA LEU A 123 7.05 20.34 -1.02
C LEU A 123 6.49 21.21 0.10
N ARG A 124 5.30 21.72 -0.13
CA ARG A 124 4.58 22.52 0.84
C ARG A 124 3.11 22.13 0.82
N LEU A 125 2.57 21.74 1.98
CA LEU A 125 1.13 21.58 2.16
C LEU A 125 0.56 22.94 2.53
N GLU A 126 -0.12 23.58 1.58
CA GLU A 126 -0.86 24.82 1.83
C GLU A 126 -2.22 24.50 2.44
N TYR A 127 -2.66 25.33 3.38
CA TYR A 127 -3.95 25.17 4.04
C TYR A 127 -4.57 26.49 4.50
N GLY A 128 -5.90 26.50 4.62
CA GLY A 128 -6.69 27.62 5.15
C GLY A 128 -7.92 27.95 4.30
N PRO A 129 -8.82 28.83 4.78
CA PRO A 129 -10.16 29.00 4.24
C PRO A 129 -10.23 29.49 2.78
N VAL A 130 -9.15 30.07 2.26
CA VAL A 130 -9.04 30.52 0.85
C VAL A 130 -8.35 29.51 -0.07
N VAL A 131 -7.86 28.40 0.48
CA VAL A 131 -7.23 27.32 -0.30
C VAL A 131 -8.34 26.45 -0.86
N ALA A 132 -8.44 26.39 -2.19
CA ALA A 132 -9.31 25.42 -2.85
C ALA A 132 -8.72 24.02 -2.68
N LEU A 133 -9.60 23.00 -2.55
CA LEU A 133 -9.19 21.60 -2.55
C LEU A 133 -8.34 21.32 -3.79
N GLY A 134 -7.14 20.79 -3.56
CA GLY A 134 -6.22 20.47 -4.63
C GLY A 134 -6.73 19.38 -5.59
N GLU A 135 -6.07 19.26 -6.74
CA GLU A 135 -6.36 18.27 -7.76
C GLU A 135 -6.26 16.85 -7.18
N ASN A 136 -7.41 16.21 -7.01
CA ASN A 136 -7.47 14.76 -6.88
C ASN A 136 -7.22 14.18 -8.27
N GLY A 137 -6.12 13.45 -8.46
CA GLY A 137 -5.82 12.83 -9.76
C GLY A 137 -7.05 12.12 -10.34
N SER A 138 -7.54 12.60 -11.49
CA SER A 138 -8.86 12.22 -12.06
C SER A 138 -8.94 10.78 -12.57
N ARG A 139 -7.82 10.05 -12.56
CA ARG A 139 -7.69 8.64 -12.92
C ARG A 139 -6.93 7.92 -11.81
N GLY A 140 -7.50 6.88 -11.24
CA GLY A 140 -6.91 6.21 -10.09
C GLY A 140 -7.66 4.97 -9.64
N LEU A 141 -7.36 4.49 -8.44
CA LEU A 141 -8.04 3.36 -7.84
C LEU A 141 -9.53 3.66 -7.64
N THR A 142 -10.35 2.66 -7.92
CA THR A 142 -11.79 2.66 -7.60
C THR A 142 -12.05 1.62 -6.53
N LEU A 143 -12.83 1.99 -5.51
CA LEU A 143 -13.20 1.09 -4.43
C LEU A 143 -14.69 0.78 -4.47
N ILE A 144 -15.03 -0.50 -4.69
CA ILE A 144 -16.40 -1.02 -4.72
C ILE A 144 -16.55 -1.99 -3.56
N GLU A 145 -17.49 -1.71 -2.66
CA GLU A 145 -17.81 -2.59 -1.54
C GLU A 145 -18.94 -3.55 -1.88
N GLU A 146 -18.78 -4.80 -1.48
CA GLU A 146 -19.74 -5.87 -1.68
C GLU A 146 -20.03 -6.57 -0.33
N ILE A 147 -21.05 -7.44 -0.33
CA ILE A 147 -21.34 -8.29 0.82
C ILE A 147 -20.20 -9.30 0.96
N GLY A 148 -19.36 -9.12 1.98
CA GLY A 148 -18.24 -10.01 2.30
C GLY A 148 -16.95 -9.79 1.48
N ALA A 149 -16.90 -8.82 0.59
CA ALA A 149 -15.71 -8.50 -0.20
C ALA A 149 -15.58 -6.99 -0.48
N VAL A 150 -14.38 -6.57 -0.89
CA VAL A 150 -14.11 -5.23 -1.41
C VAL A 150 -13.23 -5.35 -2.64
N GLN A 151 -13.56 -4.61 -3.69
CA GLN A 151 -12.74 -4.50 -4.89
C GLN A 151 -12.00 -3.16 -4.89
N VAL A 152 -10.69 -3.21 -5.07
CA VAL A 152 -9.79 -2.07 -5.20
C VAL A 152 -9.09 -2.17 -6.56
N GLY A 153 -9.59 -1.39 -7.53
CA GLY A 153 -9.14 -1.47 -8.92
C GLY A 153 -9.26 -2.89 -9.48
N ARG A 154 -8.12 -3.54 -9.73
CA ARG A 154 -8.02 -4.90 -10.30
C ARG A 154 -7.84 -6.00 -9.26
N VAL A 155 -7.90 -5.68 -7.97
CA VAL A 155 -7.71 -6.64 -6.88
C VAL A 155 -8.98 -6.71 -6.03
N ARG A 156 -9.40 -7.92 -5.65
CA ARG A 156 -10.56 -8.14 -4.78
C ARG A 156 -10.10 -8.82 -3.49
N PHE A 157 -10.55 -8.29 -2.36
CA PHE A 157 -10.23 -8.80 -1.02
C PHE A 157 -11.47 -9.34 -0.31
N GLY A 158 -11.29 -10.38 0.51
CA GLY A 158 -12.33 -10.87 1.40
C GLY A 158 -12.37 -10.08 2.70
N LYS A 159 -13.55 -9.57 3.09
CA LYS A 159 -13.74 -8.80 4.33
C LYS A 159 -13.50 -9.62 5.61
N ASN A 160 -13.45 -10.95 5.48
CA ASN A 160 -13.23 -11.88 6.58
C ASN A 160 -11.74 -12.25 6.80
N GLY A 161 -10.80 -11.66 6.06
CA GLY A 161 -9.35 -11.86 6.24
C GLY A 161 -8.78 -13.18 5.69
N PHE A 162 -9.62 -14.20 5.46
CA PHE A 162 -9.19 -15.49 4.90
C PHE A 162 -10.35 -16.16 4.12
N PRO A 163 -10.27 -16.34 2.79
CA PRO A 163 -9.20 -15.92 1.89
C PRO A 163 -9.06 -14.40 1.83
N LEU A 164 -7.83 -13.90 1.95
CA LEU A 164 -7.52 -12.47 1.97
C LEU A 164 -7.60 -11.85 0.57
N VAL A 165 -6.79 -12.33 -0.38
CA VAL A 165 -6.71 -11.81 -1.74
C VAL A 165 -7.51 -12.73 -2.66
N ARG A 166 -8.78 -12.43 -2.90
CA ARG A 166 -9.71 -13.32 -3.63
C ARG A 166 -9.51 -13.32 -5.14
N SER A 167 -8.97 -12.25 -5.71
CA SER A 167 -8.75 -12.13 -7.15
C SER A 167 -7.74 -11.03 -7.44
N VAL A 168 -6.90 -11.25 -8.44
CA VAL A 168 -6.02 -10.24 -9.05
C VAL A 168 -6.14 -10.39 -10.56
N ALA A 169 -6.69 -9.37 -11.23
CA ALA A 169 -7.07 -9.44 -12.64
C ALA A 169 -6.54 -8.24 -13.45
N TYR A 170 -5.21 -8.00 -13.41
CA TYR A 170 -4.58 -6.98 -14.26
C TYR A 170 -4.53 -7.41 -15.73
N ARG A 171 -4.33 -8.71 -15.99
CA ARG A 171 -4.27 -9.31 -17.33
C ARG A 171 -5.16 -10.55 -17.38
N GLN A 172 -4.76 -11.56 -16.62
CA GLN A 172 -5.53 -12.77 -16.34
C GLN A 172 -5.80 -12.85 -14.83
N GLU A 173 -6.67 -13.78 -14.42
CA GLU A 173 -6.78 -14.12 -13.00
C GLU A 173 -5.47 -14.76 -12.54
N VAL A 174 -4.91 -14.23 -11.45
CA VAL A 174 -3.61 -14.66 -10.89
C VAL A 174 -3.80 -15.39 -9.57
N ILE A 175 -4.99 -15.40 -8.97
CA ILE A 175 -5.25 -16.13 -7.73
C ILE A 175 -5.87 -17.51 -8.02
N ALA A 176 -5.22 -18.56 -7.54
CA ALA A 176 -5.71 -19.94 -7.57
C ALA A 176 -6.47 -20.30 -6.27
N PRO A 177 -7.23 -21.42 -6.25
CA PRO A 177 -7.66 -22.01 -4.99
C PRO A 177 -6.47 -22.44 -4.12
N GLY A 178 -6.57 -22.22 -2.81
CA GLY A 178 -5.54 -22.62 -1.85
C GLY A 178 -5.56 -21.78 -0.59
N SER A 179 -4.60 -22.03 0.30
CA SER A 179 -4.37 -21.21 1.49
C SER A 179 -4.01 -19.78 1.08
N ASN A 180 -4.69 -18.78 1.64
CA ASN A 180 -4.68 -17.41 1.11
C ASN A 180 -4.88 -16.37 2.22
N GLY A 181 -3.79 -15.78 2.69
CA GLY A 181 -3.79 -14.87 3.82
C GLY A 181 -2.80 -15.29 4.89
N PHE A 182 -2.94 -14.73 6.08
CA PHE A 182 -2.02 -14.98 7.18
C PHE A 182 -2.41 -16.18 8.01
N VAL A 183 -1.40 -16.92 8.47
CA VAL A 183 -1.53 -18.10 9.32
C VAL A 183 -0.53 -17.96 10.47
N VAL A 184 -0.95 -18.23 11.70
CA VAL A 184 -0.04 -18.37 12.85
C VAL A 184 0.12 -19.83 13.21
N THR A 185 1.30 -20.20 13.67
CA THR A 185 1.58 -21.55 14.18
C THR A 185 1.84 -21.46 15.67
N ASP A 186 1.17 -22.27 16.48
CA ASP A 186 1.40 -22.32 17.94
C ASP A 186 2.68 -23.09 18.29
N THR A 187 3.08 -23.06 19.57
CA THR A 187 4.26 -23.80 20.06
C THR A 187 4.13 -25.33 20.00
N SER A 188 2.95 -25.86 19.70
CA SER A 188 2.70 -27.29 19.45
C SER A 188 2.73 -27.64 17.96
N GLY A 189 2.93 -26.65 17.08
CA GLY A 189 2.98 -26.82 15.63
C GLY A 189 1.61 -26.80 14.93
N ILE A 190 0.53 -26.41 15.62
CA ILE A 190 -0.80 -26.30 15.00
C ILE A 190 -0.94 -24.93 14.35
N ALA A 191 -1.45 -24.91 13.12
CA ALA A 191 -1.67 -23.71 12.33
C ALA A 191 -3.11 -23.18 12.47
N TYR A 192 -3.26 -21.85 12.53
CA TYR A 192 -4.54 -21.14 12.64
C TYR A 192 -4.57 -19.96 11.68
N GLU A 193 -5.67 -19.84 10.93
CA GLU A 193 -5.89 -18.75 9.98
C GLU A 193 -6.21 -17.44 10.73
N LEU A 194 -5.63 -16.32 10.28
CA LEU A 194 -6.00 -14.98 10.75
C LEU A 194 -7.19 -14.47 9.94
N GLY A 195 -8.35 -15.07 10.18
CA GLY A 195 -9.60 -14.75 9.48
C GLY A 195 -10.81 -15.35 10.19
N GLY A 196 -12.00 -15.13 9.63
CA GLY A 196 -13.23 -15.75 10.11
C GLY A 196 -14.42 -14.80 10.17
N ALA A 197 -15.54 -15.29 10.69
CA ALA A 197 -16.80 -14.56 10.72
C ALA A 197 -16.77 -13.33 11.66
N ASP A 198 -15.92 -13.37 12.69
CA ASP A 198 -15.82 -12.33 13.73
C ASP A 198 -14.79 -11.23 13.40
N VAL A 199 -14.22 -11.25 12.19
CA VAL A 199 -13.29 -10.21 11.74
C VAL A 199 -14.05 -8.93 11.44
N SER A 200 -13.63 -7.84 12.08
CA SER A 200 -14.05 -6.48 11.73
C SER A 200 -13.23 -5.97 10.56
N PHE A 201 -13.88 -5.33 9.60
CA PHE A 201 -13.28 -4.77 8.40
C PHE A 201 -13.60 -3.27 8.29
N GLU A 202 -12.58 -2.48 7.95
CA GLU A 202 -12.70 -1.03 7.75
C GLU A 202 -11.90 -0.58 6.52
N VAL A 203 -12.44 0.38 5.79
CA VAL A 203 -11.69 1.13 4.78
C VAL A 203 -11.12 2.38 5.45
N VAL A 204 -9.83 2.35 5.78
CA VAL A 204 -9.14 3.44 6.49
C VAL A 204 -8.85 4.60 5.53
N ARG A 205 -8.36 4.29 4.33
CA ARG A 205 -8.11 5.29 3.27
C ARG A 205 -8.88 4.93 2.02
N ARG A 206 -9.68 5.89 1.54
CA ARG A 206 -10.46 5.79 0.31
C ARG A 206 -10.08 6.92 -0.63
N GLY A 207 -9.52 6.58 -1.77
CA GLY A 207 -9.46 7.51 -2.88
C GLY A 207 -8.63 7.01 -4.06
N PRO A 208 -8.45 7.86 -5.08
CA PRO A 208 -7.87 7.48 -6.35
C PRO A 208 -6.35 7.28 -6.30
N VAL A 209 -5.65 7.81 -5.29
CA VAL A 209 -4.18 7.74 -5.19
C VAL A 209 -3.73 6.56 -4.33
N TYR A 210 -4.42 6.34 -3.21
CA TYR A 210 -4.05 5.33 -2.24
C TYR A 210 -5.29 4.76 -1.56
N VAL A 211 -5.28 3.44 -1.34
CA VAL A 211 -6.29 2.73 -0.56
C VAL A 211 -5.61 1.99 0.58
N GLU A 212 -6.22 2.06 1.75
CA GLU A 212 -5.83 1.26 2.92
C GLU A 212 -7.05 0.56 3.50
N LEU A 213 -6.90 -0.74 3.74
CA LEU A 213 -7.90 -1.59 4.36
C LEU A 213 -7.36 -2.10 5.69
N SER A 214 -8.20 -2.11 6.71
CA SER A 214 -7.88 -2.62 8.04
C SER A 214 -8.79 -3.77 8.40
N TYR A 215 -8.21 -4.79 9.03
CA TYR A 215 -8.90 -5.95 9.59
C TYR A 215 -8.49 -6.07 11.04
N SER A 216 -9.43 -6.33 11.94
CA SER A 216 -9.13 -6.65 13.33
C SER A 216 -9.95 -7.85 13.78
N GLY A 217 -9.32 -8.71 14.58
CA GLY A 217 -9.95 -9.95 15.01
C GLY A 217 -9.18 -10.61 16.14
N ARG A 218 -9.58 -11.84 16.45
CA ARG A 218 -8.92 -12.70 17.42
C ARG A 218 -8.75 -14.08 16.82
N VAL A 219 -7.59 -14.70 17.03
CA VAL A 219 -7.36 -16.10 16.74
C VAL A 219 -7.52 -16.90 18.04
N MET A 220 -8.29 -17.98 17.97
CA MET A 220 -8.58 -18.84 19.12
C MET A 220 -7.62 -20.03 19.15
N LEU A 221 -6.79 -20.10 20.18
CA LEU A 221 -5.95 -21.27 20.45
C LEU A 221 -6.74 -22.33 21.26
N PRO A 222 -6.26 -23.59 21.33
CA PRO A 222 -7.00 -24.70 21.95
C PRO A 222 -7.21 -24.56 23.46
N ASP A 223 -6.34 -23.80 24.13
CA ASP A 223 -6.48 -23.47 25.55
C ASP A 223 -7.54 -22.40 25.83
N GLY A 224 -8.19 -21.90 24.78
CA GLY A 224 -9.29 -20.95 24.84
C GLY A 224 -8.87 -19.50 25.01
N VAL A 225 -7.58 -19.17 25.04
CA VAL A 225 -7.11 -17.78 25.14
C VAL A 225 -7.10 -17.14 23.75
N PRO A 226 -7.92 -16.10 23.48
CA PRO A 226 -7.88 -15.39 22.21
C PRO A 226 -6.62 -14.52 22.12
N LEU A 227 -5.92 -14.59 20.99
CA LEU A 227 -4.86 -13.64 20.64
C LEU A 227 -5.40 -12.60 19.67
N PRO A 228 -5.36 -11.29 20.00
CA PRO A 228 -5.83 -10.26 19.09
C PRO A 228 -4.84 -10.09 17.93
N PHE A 229 -5.38 -9.84 16.74
CA PHE A 229 -4.60 -9.52 15.57
C PHE A 229 -5.15 -8.30 14.84
N ALA A 230 -4.26 -7.64 14.11
CA ALA A 230 -4.58 -6.59 13.15
C ALA A 230 -3.92 -6.91 11.81
N LEU A 231 -4.66 -6.76 10.71
CA LEU A 231 -4.14 -6.84 9.35
C LEU A 231 -4.32 -5.49 8.65
N THR A 232 -3.33 -5.10 7.86
CA THR A 232 -3.40 -3.89 7.03
C THR A 232 -3.05 -4.25 5.60
N ILE A 233 -3.88 -3.81 4.65
CA ILE A 233 -3.58 -3.86 3.22
C ILE A 233 -3.41 -2.45 2.71
N GLU A 234 -2.31 -2.19 2.04
CA GLU A 234 -1.99 -0.90 1.43
C GLU A 234 -1.79 -1.05 -0.08
N MET A 235 -2.47 -0.18 -0.85
CA MET A 235 -2.43 -0.18 -2.31
C MET A 235 -2.30 1.25 -2.86
N PRO A 236 -1.16 1.62 -3.46
CA PRO A 236 -1.05 2.82 -4.27
C PRO A 236 -1.65 2.60 -5.67
N ASN A 237 -2.01 3.67 -6.37
CA ASN A 237 -2.51 3.60 -7.75
C ASN A 237 -1.40 3.48 -8.81
N SER A 238 -0.18 3.88 -8.47
CA SER A 238 0.95 4.05 -9.40
C SER A 238 1.77 2.77 -9.58
N LYS A 239 1.48 1.75 -8.78
CA LYS A 239 2.10 0.42 -8.78
C LYS A 239 1.00 -0.59 -8.51
N SER A 240 1.09 -1.78 -9.07
CA SER A 240 0.19 -2.90 -8.76
C SER A 240 0.60 -3.60 -7.45
N TRP A 241 0.92 -2.80 -6.43
CA TRP A 241 1.36 -3.30 -5.14
C TRP A 241 0.17 -3.73 -4.29
N VAL A 242 0.33 -4.89 -3.68
CA VAL A 242 -0.42 -5.32 -2.51
C VAL A 242 0.60 -5.47 -1.39
N LYS A 243 0.64 -4.51 -0.47
CA LYS A 243 1.42 -4.62 0.77
C LYS A 243 0.48 -5.12 1.86
N ALA A 244 0.73 -6.33 2.35
CA ALA A 244 -0.04 -6.96 3.40
C ALA A 244 0.79 -7.04 4.68
N THR A 245 0.28 -6.52 5.78
CA THR A 245 0.91 -6.59 7.10
C THR A 245 0.00 -7.31 8.07
N ALA A 246 0.53 -8.24 8.86
CA ALA A 246 -0.14 -8.79 10.02
C ALA A 246 0.65 -8.47 11.29
N VAL A 247 -0.07 -8.15 12.36
CA VAL A 247 0.44 -8.05 13.72
C VAL A 247 -0.43 -8.91 14.62
N VAL A 248 0.19 -9.76 15.44
CA VAL A 248 -0.49 -10.58 16.45
C VAL A 248 0.16 -10.31 17.80
N GLU A 249 -0.65 -9.92 18.79
CA GLU A 249 -0.17 -9.71 20.16
C GLU A 249 -0.29 -11.03 20.93
N ASP A 250 0.82 -11.48 21.50
CA ASP A 250 0.95 -12.78 22.14
C ASP A 250 1.72 -12.65 23.47
N GLN A 251 1.14 -11.94 24.42
CA GLN A 251 1.79 -11.62 25.71
C GLN A 251 2.27 -12.85 26.50
N ASN A 252 1.74 -14.04 26.19
CA ASN A 252 2.06 -15.29 26.86
C ASN A 252 2.92 -16.23 26.01
N ASN A 253 3.47 -15.76 24.89
CA ASN A 253 4.44 -16.47 24.06
C ASN A 253 3.94 -17.86 23.60
N ARG A 254 2.69 -17.92 23.12
CA ARG A 254 2.00 -19.14 22.69
C ARG A 254 2.23 -19.46 21.22
N LEU A 255 2.74 -18.52 20.44
CA LEU A 255 3.02 -18.67 19.03
C LEU A 255 4.49 -19.00 18.78
N ARG A 256 4.69 -19.83 17.75
CA ARG A 256 5.99 -20.19 17.20
C ARG A 256 6.36 -19.32 16.01
N GLY A 257 5.40 -19.03 15.14
CA GLY A 257 5.66 -18.36 13.87
C GLY A 257 4.43 -17.73 13.23
N LEU A 258 4.70 -16.92 12.21
CA LEU A 258 3.70 -16.24 11.39
C LEU A 258 4.06 -16.45 9.92
N GLU A 259 3.06 -16.80 9.12
CA GLU A 259 3.18 -17.08 7.70
C GLU A 259 2.16 -16.28 6.89
N PHE A 260 2.51 -15.95 5.64
CA PHE A 260 1.60 -15.43 4.63
C PHE A 260 1.58 -16.36 3.43
N HIS A 261 0.38 -16.76 2.99
CA HIS A 261 0.16 -17.64 1.86
C HIS A 261 -0.51 -16.92 0.70
N SER A 262 0.01 -17.14 -0.51
CA SER A 262 -0.53 -16.61 -1.75
C SER A 262 -0.59 -17.72 -2.81
N PRO A 263 -1.80 -18.19 -3.19
CA PRO A 263 -1.95 -19.22 -4.21
C PRO A 263 -2.02 -18.56 -5.59
N LEU A 264 -0.97 -18.72 -6.40
CA LEU A 264 -0.80 -18.05 -7.69
C LEU A 264 -1.12 -18.96 -8.90
N ALA A 265 -1.80 -18.41 -9.91
CA ALA A 265 -2.13 -19.05 -11.17
C ALA A 265 -1.41 -18.34 -12.34
N LEU A 266 -0.22 -18.80 -12.71
CA LEU A 266 0.62 -18.13 -13.71
C LEU A 266 0.57 -18.78 -15.11
N GLY A 267 -0.46 -19.58 -15.37
CA GLY A 267 -0.66 -20.28 -16.64
C GLY A 267 0.19 -21.55 -16.75
N PRO A 268 0.36 -22.12 -17.96
CA PRO A 268 1.11 -23.35 -18.14
C PRO A 268 2.60 -23.17 -17.78
N HIS A 269 3.18 -24.23 -17.24
CA HIS A 269 4.63 -24.35 -17.05
C HIS A 269 5.38 -24.30 -18.39
N PRO A 270 6.67 -23.91 -18.41
CA PRO A 270 7.53 -23.60 -17.26
C PRO A 270 7.28 -22.22 -16.63
N TRP A 271 7.51 -22.11 -15.33
CA TRP A 271 7.59 -20.82 -14.62
C TRP A 271 9.03 -20.54 -14.20
N VAL A 272 9.49 -19.33 -14.45
CA VAL A 272 10.82 -18.86 -14.05
C VAL A 272 10.74 -18.25 -12.67
N TRP A 273 11.72 -18.52 -11.84
CA TRP A 273 11.85 -17.88 -10.53
C TRP A 273 13.27 -17.35 -10.33
N ASP A 274 13.38 -16.31 -9.52
CA ASP A 274 14.65 -15.84 -8.97
C ASP A 274 14.50 -15.37 -7.54
N PHE A 275 15.60 -15.43 -6.80
CA PHE A 275 15.77 -14.78 -5.51
C PHE A 275 16.89 -13.76 -5.59
N GLY A 276 16.73 -12.66 -4.86
CA GLY A 276 17.73 -11.60 -4.72
C GLY A 276 18.95 -11.98 -3.89
N THR A 277 19.54 -13.16 -4.10
CA THR A 277 20.82 -13.52 -3.47
C THR A 277 21.95 -12.68 -4.05
N ASP A 278 23.10 -12.63 -3.38
CA ASP A 278 24.29 -11.91 -3.84
C ASP A 278 24.82 -12.44 -5.19
N ARG A 279 24.48 -13.68 -5.54
CA ARG A 279 24.82 -14.33 -6.83
C ARG A 279 23.65 -14.37 -7.81
N TRP A 280 22.51 -13.78 -7.43
CA TRP A 280 21.27 -13.73 -8.21
C TRP A 280 20.84 -15.11 -8.70
N THR A 281 20.41 -15.96 -7.77
CA THR A 281 20.01 -17.34 -8.07
C THR A 281 18.64 -17.41 -8.71
N TYR A 282 18.57 -18.09 -9.86
CA TYR A 282 17.37 -18.29 -10.65
C TYR A 282 17.22 -19.74 -11.12
N GLY A 283 16.00 -20.11 -11.47
CA GLY A 283 15.68 -21.45 -11.96
C GLY A 283 14.31 -21.52 -12.61
N VAL A 284 13.84 -22.75 -12.82
CA VAL A 284 12.58 -23.01 -13.52
C VAL A 284 11.80 -24.13 -12.83
N LEU A 285 10.53 -23.88 -12.53
CA LEU A 285 9.55 -24.91 -12.18
C LEU A 285 8.95 -25.45 -13.48
N ARG A 286 9.02 -26.78 -13.70
CA ARG A 286 8.61 -27.41 -14.96
C ARG A 286 7.25 -28.11 -14.88
N ASN A 287 6.75 -28.29 -13.67
CA ASN A 287 5.67 -29.16 -13.30
C ASN A 287 5.18 -28.80 -11.90
N GLU A 288 3.98 -29.28 -11.57
CA GLU A 288 3.28 -28.94 -10.32
C GLU A 288 3.99 -29.45 -9.05
N ASP A 289 4.76 -30.53 -9.16
CA ASP A 289 5.54 -31.08 -8.05
C ASP A 289 6.88 -30.36 -7.83
N GLY A 290 7.25 -29.40 -8.68
CA GLY A 290 8.45 -28.59 -8.49
C GLY A 290 8.38 -27.75 -7.22
N SER A 291 9.54 -27.47 -6.61
CA SER A 291 9.68 -26.68 -5.40
C SER A 291 10.99 -25.92 -5.40
N VAL A 292 10.95 -24.71 -4.83
CA VAL A 292 12.14 -23.92 -4.50
C VAL A 292 11.91 -23.20 -3.18
N THR A 293 12.94 -23.16 -2.34
CA THR A 293 12.89 -22.52 -1.03
C THR A 293 14.14 -21.68 -0.82
N LEU A 294 13.98 -20.43 -0.39
CA LEU A 294 15.03 -19.62 0.23
C LEU A 294 14.83 -19.69 1.75
N GLN A 295 15.82 -20.16 2.49
CA GLN A 295 15.78 -20.21 3.95
C GLN A 295 16.99 -19.48 4.54
N ASN A 296 16.76 -18.77 5.63
CA ASN A 296 17.76 -18.07 6.41
C ASN A 296 17.55 -18.35 7.90
N ASP A 297 18.61 -18.76 8.58
CA ASP A 297 18.63 -18.94 10.03
C ASP A 297 19.63 -17.97 10.65
N ILE A 298 19.17 -17.23 11.66
CA ILE A 298 19.96 -16.29 12.44
C ILE A 298 19.95 -16.74 13.88
N THR A 299 21.13 -17.03 14.42
CA THR A 299 21.27 -17.35 15.84
C THR A 299 21.01 -16.12 16.72
N VAL A 300 20.74 -16.31 18.01
CA VAL A 300 20.62 -15.21 18.98
C VAL A 300 21.89 -14.33 19.04
N LYS A 301 23.06 -14.89 18.67
CA LYS A 301 24.33 -14.16 18.57
C LYS A 301 24.49 -13.37 17.27
N GLY A 302 23.52 -13.44 16.35
CA GLY A 302 23.54 -12.76 15.06
C GLY A 302 24.28 -13.51 13.95
N GLU A 303 24.76 -14.73 14.20
CA GLU A 303 25.34 -15.56 13.13
C GLU A 303 24.24 -15.99 12.15
N ALA A 304 24.36 -15.55 10.90
CA ALA A 304 23.39 -15.82 9.84
C ALA A 304 23.93 -16.86 8.84
N LYS A 305 23.08 -17.83 8.48
CA LYS A 305 23.31 -18.76 7.38
C LYS A 305 22.08 -18.82 6.51
N TRP A 306 22.27 -18.99 5.21
CA TRP A 306 21.16 -19.16 4.29
C TRP A 306 21.46 -20.15 3.19
N TRP A 307 20.40 -20.67 2.59
CA TRP A 307 20.49 -21.58 1.46
C TRP A 307 19.24 -21.52 0.59
N VAL A 308 19.45 -21.85 -0.68
CA VAL A 308 18.40 -22.12 -1.65
C VAL A 308 18.37 -23.63 -1.88
N ASN A 309 17.21 -24.24 -1.70
CA ASN A 309 16.96 -25.63 -2.11
C ASN A 309 15.98 -25.65 -3.28
N THR A 310 16.14 -26.62 -4.19
CA THR A 310 15.18 -26.87 -5.28
C THR A 310 15.10 -28.35 -5.62
N GLY A 311 13.95 -28.78 -6.14
CA GLY A 311 13.68 -30.17 -6.51
C GLY A 311 12.18 -30.43 -6.57
N SER A 312 11.76 -31.67 -6.43
CA SER A 312 10.34 -31.96 -6.16
C SER A 312 10.01 -31.62 -4.71
N VAL A 313 8.75 -31.28 -4.42
CA VAL A 313 8.25 -30.99 -3.08
C VAL A 313 8.63 -32.12 -2.11
N GLY A 314 9.31 -31.76 -1.02
CA GLY A 314 9.78 -32.71 0.02
C GLY A 314 11.04 -33.49 -0.34
N GLN A 315 11.63 -33.24 -1.52
CA GLN A 315 12.89 -33.83 -2.00
C GLN A 315 13.86 -32.77 -2.51
N GLU A 316 13.70 -31.53 -2.06
CA GLU A 316 14.55 -30.42 -2.46
C GLU A 316 15.99 -30.66 -2.03
N ARG A 317 16.93 -30.28 -2.90
CA ARG A 317 18.37 -30.37 -2.65
C ARG A 317 18.99 -28.99 -2.65
N SER A 318 20.05 -28.84 -1.87
CA SER A 318 20.82 -27.60 -1.83
C SER A 318 21.35 -27.24 -3.21
N TYR A 319 21.01 -26.03 -3.64
CA TYR A 319 21.42 -25.43 -4.89
C TYR A 319 22.43 -24.30 -4.64
N GLU A 320 22.14 -23.43 -3.68
CA GLU A 320 23.02 -22.36 -3.23
C GLU A 320 23.09 -22.32 -1.70
N THR A 321 24.23 -21.89 -1.15
CA THR A 321 24.37 -21.56 0.28
C THR A 321 25.13 -20.26 0.45
N SER A 322 25.06 -19.66 1.64
CA SER A 322 25.85 -18.49 2.00
C SER A 322 27.36 -18.70 1.84
N GLY A 323 27.85 -19.94 1.92
CA GLY A 323 29.28 -20.26 1.86
C GLY A 323 30.05 -19.59 3.00
N SER A 324 31.25 -19.07 2.71
CA SER A 324 32.07 -18.29 3.66
C SER A 324 31.65 -16.82 3.77
N THR A 325 30.75 -16.37 2.88
CA THR A 325 30.22 -15.00 2.90
C THR A 325 28.97 -14.94 3.78
N THR A 326 28.79 -13.85 4.52
CA THR A 326 27.56 -13.57 5.28
C THR A 326 26.82 -12.37 4.67
N PRO A 327 26.39 -12.43 3.40
CA PRO A 327 25.62 -11.33 2.84
C PRO A 327 24.26 -11.28 3.53
N VAL A 328 23.78 -10.07 3.81
CA VAL A 328 22.41 -9.83 4.25
C VAL A 328 21.49 -10.21 3.08
N LEU A 329 20.56 -11.13 3.31
CA LEU A 329 19.57 -11.46 2.29
C LEU A 329 18.50 -10.36 2.24
N PRO A 330 18.22 -9.80 1.07
CA PRO A 330 17.27 -8.70 0.96
C PRO A 330 15.81 -9.17 0.97
N GLY A 331 15.53 -10.48 0.96
CA GLY A 331 14.18 -11.01 1.18
C GLY A 331 13.19 -10.80 0.04
N TRP A 332 13.67 -10.84 -1.21
CA TRP A 332 12.82 -10.65 -2.39
C TRP A 332 13.12 -11.64 -3.50
N GLY A 333 12.21 -11.73 -4.46
CA GLY A 333 12.34 -12.54 -5.65
C GLY A 333 11.25 -12.27 -6.67
N HIS A 334 11.26 -13.05 -7.75
CA HIS A 334 10.20 -13.03 -8.75
C HIS A 334 9.70 -14.44 -9.03
N LEU A 335 8.43 -14.52 -9.41
CA LEU A 335 7.85 -15.68 -10.05
C LEU A 335 7.16 -15.25 -11.34
N GLN A 336 7.60 -15.82 -12.45
CA GLN A 336 7.22 -15.42 -13.79
C GLN A 336 6.58 -16.58 -14.55
N GLY A 337 5.33 -16.38 -14.97
CA GLY A 337 4.68 -17.19 -15.99
C GLY A 337 4.82 -16.58 -17.39
N ASN A 338 3.92 -16.96 -18.29
CA ASN A 338 3.94 -16.46 -19.67
C ASN A 338 3.52 -14.98 -19.76
N ALA A 339 2.40 -14.63 -19.10
CA ALA A 339 1.77 -13.31 -19.24
C ALA A 339 1.96 -12.39 -18.01
N GLU A 340 2.29 -12.97 -16.86
CA GLU A 340 2.33 -12.27 -15.57
C GLU A 340 3.64 -12.57 -14.85
N VAL A 341 4.21 -11.54 -14.23
CA VAL A 341 5.33 -11.62 -13.30
C VAL A 341 4.86 -11.09 -11.96
N VAL A 342 5.08 -11.85 -10.90
CA VAL A 342 4.86 -11.42 -9.53
C VAL A 342 6.22 -11.17 -8.89
N ALA A 343 6.58 -9.89 -8.71
CA ALA A 343 7.70 -9.54 -7.84
C ALA A 343 7.20 -9.54 -6.39
N PHE A 344 7.97 -10.10 -5.47
CA PHE A 344 7.61 -10.13 -4.05
C PHE A 344 8.77 -9.70 -3.17
N ALA A 345 8.47 -9.19 -1.99
CA ALA A 345 9.46 -8.84 -0.99
C ALA A 345 8.89 -8.97 0.43
N VAL A 346 9.74 -9.25 1.41
CA VAL A 346 9.37 -9.32 2.83
C VAL A 346 10.10 -8.19 3.57
N ASP A 347 9.33 -7.32 4.24
CA ASP A 347 9.92 -6.26 5.07
C ASP A 347 10.81 -6.88 6.14
N ARG A 348 12.02 -6.34 6.32
CA ARG A 348 12.94 -6.78 7.37
C ARG A 348 13.19 -8.29 7.40
N PHE A 349 13.20 -8.93 6.22
CA PHE A 349 13.58 -10.33 6.08
C PHE A 349 14.97 -10.57 6.70
N ALA A 350 15.11 -11.61 7.52
CA ALA A 350 16.40 -11.97 8.10
C ALA A 350 17.09 -10.82 8.87
N THR A 351 16.33 -9.98 9.58
CA THR A 351 16.90 -8.93 10.47
C THR A 351 16.79 -9.26 11.96
N ILE A 352 16.08 -10.34 12.33
CA ILE A 352 15.94 -10.80 13.72
C ILE A 352 16.39 -12.25 13.84
N ALA A 353 16.86 -12.63 15.04
CA ALA A 353 17.20 -14.02 15.35
C ALA A 353 15.98 -14.93 15.15
N GLY A 354 16.16 -16.05 14.44
CA GLY A 354 15.08 -16.94 14.06
C GLY A 354 15.30 -17.63 12.72
N SER A 355 14.26 -18.33 12.26
CA SER A 355 14.20 -18.89 10.92
C SER A 355 13.27 -18.06 10.03
N HIS A 356 13.72 -17.76 8.83
CA HIS A 356 12.98 -16.98 7.82
C HIS A 356 12.95 -17.78 6.53
N ARG A 357 11.78 -17.90 5.91
CA ARG A 357 11.63 -18.75 4.72
C ARG A 357 10.72 -18.11 3.68
N ILE A 358 11.13 -18.23 2.42
CA ILE A 358 10.29 -17.99 1.24
C ILE A 358 10.24 -19.31 0.47
N ALA A 359 9.05 -19.79 0.13
CA ALA A 359 8.89 -21.00 -0.66
C ALA A 359 7.90 -20.82 -1.79
N ILE A 360 8.18 -21.49 -2.90
CA ILE A 360 7.36 -21.51 -4.10
C ILE A 360 7.26 -22.95 -4.54
N ASN A 361 6.05 -23.44 -4.76
CA ASN A 361 5.83 -24.73 -5.42
C ASN A 361 5.22 -24.56 -6.81
N GLY A 362 5.33 -25.59 -7.64
CA GLY A 362 4.80 -25.62 -8.99
C GLY A 362 3.27 -25.65 -9.05
N SER A 363 2.59 -25.96 -7.95
CA SER A 363 1.13 -25.82 -7.88
C SER A 363 0.66 -24.38 -7.67
N GLY A 364 1.59 -23.44 -7.41
CA GLY A 364 1.32 -22.01 -7.31
C GLY A 364 1.33 -21.44 -5.91
N LEU A 365 1.42 -22.25 -4.86
CA LEU A 365 1.51 -21.72 -3.50
C LEU A 365 2.88 -21.07 -3.28
N VAL A 366 2.83 -19.77 -2.97
CA VAL A 366 3.95 -19.01 -2.44
C VAL A 366 3.71 -18.77 -0.96
N SER A 367 4.70 -19.08 -0.12
CA SER A 367 4.65 -18.80 1.33
C SER A 367 5.86 -18.01 1.82
N PHE A 368 5.60 -17.16 2.82
CA PHE A 368 6.59 -16.33 3.50
C PHE A 368 6.45 -16.54 4.99
N GLN A 369 7.53 -16.88 5.67
CA GLN A 369 7.51 -17.33 7.06
C GLN A 369 8.56 -16.61 7.90
N VAL A 370 8.19 -16.31 9.15
CA VAL A 370 9.10 -15.91 10.22
C VAL A 370 8.82 -16.72 11.49
N GLU A 371 9.88 -17.31 12.04
CA GLU A 371 9.89 -17.99 13.34
C GLU A 371 11.00 -17.39 14.22
N PRO A 372 10.66 -16.52 15.19
CA PRO A 372 11.65 -15.99 16.12
C PRO A 372 12.41 -17.09 16.88
N ALA A 373 13.71 -16.88 17.12
CA ALA A 373 14.54 -17.84 17.85
C ALA A 373 14.13 -17.95 19.32
N GLU A 374 13.67 -16.85 19.91
CA GLU A 374 13.16 -16.77 21.27
C GLU A 374 11.66 -16.44 21.25
N PRO A 375 10.90 -16.85 22.27
CA PRO A 375 9.48 -16.56 22.33
C PRO A 375 9.22 -15.04 22.32
N ALA A 376 8.26 -14.60 21.53
CA ALA A 376 7.99 -13.19 21.28
C ALA A 376 6.59 -12.80 21.76
N SER A 377 6.49 -11.65 22.43
CA SER A 377 5.19 -11.12 22.87
C SER A 377 4.37 -10.50 21.73
N ARG A 378 4.97 -10.36 20.56
CA ARG A 378 4.38 -9.74 19.37
C ARG A 378 5.01 -10.31 18.12
N HIS A 379 4.16 -10.78 17.21
CA HIS A 379 4.57 -11.26 15.89
C HIS A 379 4.17 -10.24 14.82
N LYS A 380 5.06 -9.97 13.86
CA LYS A 380 4.79 -9.09 12.72
C LYS A 380 5.39 -9.68 11.46
N LEU A 381 4.61 -9.65 10.37
CA LEU A 381 5.07 -9.99 9.03
C LEU A 381 4.46 -9.02 8.03
N THR A 382 5.30 -8.42 7.18
CA THR A 382 4.86 -7.59 6.06
C THR A 382 5.37 -8.19 4.75
N VAL A 383 4.45 -8.46 3.83
CA VAL A 383 4.74 -9.01 2.51
C VAL A 383 4.25 -8.05 1.44
N TYR A 384 5.08 -7.81 0.44
CA TYR A 384 4.73 -7.09 -0.77
C TYR A 384 4.58 -8.06 -1.93
N GLN A 385 3.54 -7.85 -2.75
CA GLN A 385 3.40 -8.47 -4.07
C GLN A 385 3.13 -7.40 -5.12
N HIS A 386 3.83 -7.46 -6.25
CA HIS A 386 3.75 -6.51 -7.36
C HIS A 386 3.48 -7.26 -8.67
N PHE A 387 2.34 -7.00 -9.29
CA PHE A 387 1.83 -7.73 -10.46
C PHE A 387 2.13 -7.00 -11.78
N VAL A 388 3.20 -7.40 -12.48
CA VAL A 388 3.73 -6.67 -13.65
C VAL A 388 3.74 -7.52 -14.92
N SER A 389 3.79 -6.85 -16.08
CA SER A 389 3.85 -7.52 -17.38
C SER A 389 5.26 -7.99 -17.66
N ASN A 390 5.39 -9.08 -18.40
CA ASN A 390 6.63 -9.44 -19.07
C ASN A 390 6.85 -8.55 -20.33
N PRO A 391 8.07 -8.04 -20.62
CA PRO A 391 9.30 -8.12 -19.85
C PRO A 391 9.56 -6.91 -18.94
N VAL A 392 10.30 -7.13 -17.86
CA VAL A 392 10.64 -6.12 -16.84
C VAL A 392 12.13 -6.13 -16.49
N GLN A 393 13.08 -6.10 -17.44
CA GLN A 393 14.50 -6.24 -17.08
C GLN A 393 14.97 -5.15 -16.09
N ILE A 394 14.60 -3.89 -16.30
CA ILE A 394 14.91 -2.80 -15.35
C ILE A 394 13.99 -2.87 -14.12
N GLY A 395 12.72 -3.19 -14.33
CA GLY A 395 11.72 -3.30 -13.26
C GLY A 395 12.02 -4.41 -12.27
N ALA A 396 12.62 -5.52 -12.69
CA ALA A 396 12.97 -6.66 -11.87
C ALA A 396 14.08 -6.31 -10.87
N ALA A 397 15.09 -5.55 -11.32
CA ALA A 397 16.16 -5.12 -10.43
C ALA A 397 15.74 -3.99 -9.46
N THR A 398 14.78 -3.15 -9.86
CA THR A 398 14.44 -1.92 -9.11
C THR A 398 13.15 -2.00 -8.31
N SER A 399 12.21 -2.90 -8.65
CA SER A 399 10.94 -3.05 -7.92
C SER A 399 11.17 -3.54 -6.48
N PRO A 400 12.01 -4.54 -6.22
CA PRO A 400 12.20 -5.00 -4.84
C PRO A 400 12.85 -3.98 -3.92
N PRO A 401 13.98 -3.32 -4.29
CA PRO A 401 14.48 -2.18 -3.52
C PRO A 401 13.43 -1.08 -3.38
N SER A 402 12.61 -0.84 -4.41
CA SER A 402 11.52 0.13 -4.32
C SER A 402 10.47 -0.23 -3.27
N MET A 403 10.12 -1.51 -3.11
CA MET A 403 9.18 -1.98 -2.09
C MET A 403 9.77 -1.90 -0.67
N LEU A 404 11.05 -2.24 -0.53
CA LEU A 404 11.72 -2.37 0.77
C LEU A 404 12.33 -1.07 1.29
N GLN A 405 12.60 -0.11 0.40
CA GLN A 405 13.24 1.16 0.71
C GLN A 405 12.40 2.29 0.11
N PRO A 406 11.27 2.65 0.75
CA PRO A 406 10.41 3.72 0.26
C PRO A 406 11.08 5.09 0.36
N LEU A 407 10.57 6.05 -0.41
CA LEU A 407 10.96 7.46 -0.26
C LEU A 407 10.72 7.94 1.18
N VAL A 408 11.66 8.71 1.71
CA VAL A 408 11.58 9.25 3.07
C VAL A 408 10.94 10.64 3.01
N ALA A 409 9.69 10.75 3.48
CA ALA A 409 8.97 12.04 3.53
C ALA A 409 8.92 12.60 4.96
N ARG A 410 9.51 13.77 5.22
CA ARG A 410 9.57 14.39 6.56
C ARG A 410 8.76 15.68 6.58
N VAL A 411 8.01 15.87 7.65
CA VAL A 411 7.35 17.14 7.97
C VAL A 411 8.33 17.99 8.79
N ASP A 412 8.29 19.31 8.62
CA ASP A 412 9.08 20.23 9.45
C ASP A 412 8.91 19.91 10.96
N PRO A 413 10.00 19.64 11.71
CA PRO A 413 9.97 19.44 13.16
C PRO A 413 9.22 20.55 13.93
N GLN A 414 9.26 21.80 13.45
CA GLN A 414 8.52 22.90 14.07
C GLN A 414 7.00 22.68 14.05
N GLN A 415 6.48 21.97 13.04
CA GLN A 415 5.06 21.66 12.94
C GLN A 415 4.62 20.68 14.03
N TYR A 416 5.45 19.67 14.35
CA TYR A 416 5.18 18.74 15.45
C TYR A 416 5.18 19.47 16.79
N ALA A 417 6.20 20.31 17.03
CA ALA A 417 6.32 21.11 18.24
C ALA A 417 5.12 22.06 18.41
N ALA A 418 4.71 22.75 17.35
CA ALA A 418 3.53 23.63 17.36
C ALA A 418 2.23 22.87 17.63
N SER A 419 2.14 21.62 17.18
CA SER A 419 0.95 20.78 17.35
C SER A 419 0.92 20.03 18.68
N GLY A 420 1.98 20.11 19.49
CA GLY A 420 2.08 19.44 20.78
C GLY A 420 2.13 17.90 20.67
N VAL A 421 2.60 17.37 19.53
CA VAL A 421 2.72 15.93 19.28
C VAL A 421 4.16 15.57 18.95
N THR A 422 4.55 14.32 19.19
CA THR A 422 5.84 13.80 18.76
C THR A 422 5.75 13.24 17.35
N GLU A 423 6.86 13.31 16.61
CA GLU A 423 6.99 12.57 15.36
C GLU A 423 6.85 11.07 15.66
N SER A 424 5.91 10.40 15.00
CA SER A 424 5.83 8.96 15.04
C SER A 424 6.94 8.40 14.14
N LEU A 425 7.90 7.71 14.75
CA LEU A 425 9.01 7.06 14.04
C LEU A 425 8.59 5.73 13.38
N ASP A 426 7.37 5.26 13.64
CA ASP A 426 6.84 4.05 13.03
C ASP A 426 6.41 4.33 11.58
N ARG A 427 7.32 4.06 10.64
CA ARG A 427 7.01 3.91 9.21
C ARG A 427 7.50 2.56 8.70
#